data_AF-A0A2X2BRR4-F1
#
_entry.id   AF-A0A2X2BRR4-F1
#
_cell.length_a   1.000
_cell.length_b   1.000
_cell.length_c   1.000
_cell.angle_alpha   90.00
_cell.angle_beta   90.00
_cell.angle_gamma   90.00
#
_symmetry.space_group_name_H-M   'P 1'
#
loop_
_entity.id
_entity.type
_entity.pdbx_description
1 polymer ?
#
loop_
_entity_poly.entity_id
_entity_poly.type
_entity_poly.pdbx_seq_one_letter_code
_entity_poly.pdbx_strand_id
1 'polypeptide(L)' 'MNISLIAALAADRIIGMEKAMPWTLPGDLAWFKKKYIK' A
#
# COMPACT_ATOMS: atom_id res chain seq x y z
N MET A 1 -2.61 9.52 22.22
CA MET A 1 -3.13 8.48 21.30
C MET A 1 -2.76 8.91 19.90
N ASN A 2 -2.00 8.09 19.16
CA ASN A 2 -1.44 8.49 17.88
C ASN A 2 -2.03 7.61 16.78
N ILE A 3 -2.71 8.24 15.82
CA ILE A 3 -3.24 7.58 14.63
C ILE A 3 -2.19 7.73 13.52
N SER A 4 -1.90 6.66 12.78
CA SER A 4 -0.94 6.66 11.67
C SER A 4 -1.58 6.09 10.40
N LEU A 5 -1.23 6.64 9.24
CA LEU A 5 -1.72 6.23 7.93
C LEU A 5 -0.57 5.69 7.08
N ILE A 6 -0.87 4.69 6.26
CA ILE A 6 0.07 4.13 5.29
C ILE A 6 -0.64 3.79 3.99
N ALA A 7 -0.02 4.13 2.86
CA ALA A 7 -0.57 3.88 1.53
C ALA A 7 0.56 3.76 0.51
N ALA A 8 0.36 2.92 -0.51
CA ALA A 8 1.18 2.89 -1.71
C ALA A 8 0.48 3.71 -2.80
N LEU A 9 1.23 4.55 -3.50
CA LEU A 9 0.74 5.57 -4.43
C LEU A 9 1.47 5.44 -5.76
N ALA A 10 0.73 5.45 -6.88
CA ALA A 10 1.33 5.66 -8.20
C ALA A 10 1.79 7.12 -8.39
N ALA A 11 2.47 7.41 -9.49
CA ALA A 11 2.98 8.76 -9.82
C ALA A 11 1.91 9.87 -9.68
N ASP A 12 0.67 9.56 -10.02
CA ASP A 12 -0.48 10.48 -9.95
C ASP A 12 -1.25 10.41 -8.63
N ARG A 13 -0.65 9.84 -7.57
CA ARG A 13 -1.28 9.62 -6.25
C ARG A 13 -2.51 8.71 -6.29
N ILE A 14 -2.62 7.87 -7.31
CA ILE A 14 -3.66 6.84 -7.42
C ILE A 14 -3.30 5.70 -6.46
N ILE A 15 -4.25 5.25 -5.65
CA ILE A 15 -4.10 4.13 -4.68
C ILE A 15 -4.74 2.81 -5.16
N GLY A 16 -5.60 2.88 -6.17
CA GLY A 16 -6.40 1.75 -6.67
C GLY A 16 -7.18 2.13 -7.93
N MET A 17 -7.45 1.15 -8.79
CA MET A 17 -8.25 1.27 -10.01
C MET A 17 -9.05 -0.03 -10.19
N GLU A 18 -10.34 0.03 -10.48
CA GLU A 18 -11.18 -1.17 -10.70
C GLU A 18 -11.14 -2.20 -9.54
N LYS A 19 -11.09 -1.73 -8.28
CA LYS A 19 -10.91 -2.57 -7.07
C LYS A 19 -9.59 -3.36 -7.02
N ALA A 20 -8.64 -3.05 -7.90
CA ALA A 20 -7.30 -3.62 -7.92
C ALA A 20 -6.25 -2.52 -7.69
N MET A 21 -5.04 -2.93 -7.32
CA MET A 21 -3.89 -2.03 -7.39
C MET A 21 -3.46 -1.92 -8.87
N PRO A 22 -3.27 -0.72 -9.42
CA PRO A 22 -2.87 -0.56 -10.82
C PRO A 22 -1.40 -0.92 -11.08
N TRP A 23 -0.65 -1.30 -10.03
CA TRP A 23 0.71 -1.84 -10.12
C TRP A 23 0.82 -3.22 -9.48
N THR A 24 1.73 -4.03 -10.01
CA THR A 24 2.10 -5.33 -9.45
C THR A 24 3.52 -5.22 -8.89
N LEU A 25 3.64 -4.94 -7.59
CA LEU A 25 4.92 -4.79 -6.91
C LEU A 25 5.03 -5.83 -5.76
N PRO A 26 5.60 -7.03 -6.02
CA PRO A 26 5.56 -8.13 -5.05
C PRO A 26 6.28 -7.82 -3.72
N GLY A 27 7.24 -6.89 -3.71
CA GLY A 27 7.92 -6.45 -2.49
C GLY A 27 7.08 -5.54 -1.59
N ASP A 28 6.06 -4.87 -2.13
CA ASP A 28 5.26 -3.88 -1.41
C ASP A 28 4.39 -4.56 -0.35
N LEU A 29 3.68 -5.63 -0.75
CA LEU A 29 2.88 -6.47 0.14
C LEU A 29 3.71 -7.10 1.27
N ALA A 30 4.95 -7.53 0.99
CA ALA A 30 5.84 -8.11 1.98
C ALA A 30 6.28 -7.08 3.03
N TRP A 31 6.54 -5.84 2.60
CA TRP A 31 6.87 -4.73 3.51
C TRP A 31 5.69 -4.34 4.39
N PHE A 32 4.48 -4.23 3.82
CA PHE A 32 3.23 -3.99 4.57
C PHE A 32 3.01 -5.06 5.64
N LYS A 33 3.14 -6.33 5.26
CA LYS A 33 3.00 -7.46 6.19
C LYS A 33 4.01 -7.34 7.34
N LYS A 34 5.30 -7.17 7.03
CA LYS A 34 6.36 -7.06 8.06
C LYS A 34 6.14 -5.92 9.05
N LYS A 35 5.62 -4.78 8.59
CA LYS A 35 5.61 -3.55 9.40
C LYS A 35 4.34 -3.37 10.22
N TYR A 36 3.22 -3.99 9.84
CA TYR A 36 1.92 -3.74 10.50
C TYR A 36 1.09 -4.99 10.79
N ILE A 37 1.45 -6.15 10.24
CA ILE A 37 0.75 -7.41 10.52
C ILE A 37 1.72 -8.31 11.30
N LYS A 38 1.47 -8.47 12.61
CA LYS A 38 2.12 -9.52 13.40
C LYS A 38 1.54 -10.88 13.05
#